data_AF-X1SCP5-F1
#
_entry.id   AF-X1SCP5-F1
#
_cell.length_a   1.000
_cell.length_b   1.000
_cell.length_c   1.000
_cell.angle_alpha   90.00
_cell.angle_beta   90.00
_cell.angle_gamma   90.00
#
_symmetry.space_group_name_H-M   'P 1'
#
loop_
_entity.id
_entity.type
_entity.pdbx_description
1 polymer ?
#
loop_
_entity_poly.entity_id
_entity_poly.type
_entity_poly.pdbx_seq_one_letter_code
_entity_poly.pdbx_strand_id
1 'polypeptide(L)'
;VKEKAKLKADELLENKTNGKRITEIDRQRGKLHSEIEIYPDLIREVERKIETLKKQKEGEILRKNLAEQKKAARKVEDLSQELGTLLGKANQTNMELQKHRSEYFQLGELTGQKVITKPTTSGSIGSLMMLSGIINAEIQGHPRLSPRFPPPGPPI
;
A
#
# COMPACT_ATOMS: atom_id res chain seq x y z
N VAL A 1 68.63 46.06 -46.11
CA VAL A 1 67.42 45.99 -46.98
C VAL A 1 66.95 44.55 -47.20
N LYS A 2 67.81 43.61 -47.61
CA LYS A 2 67.44 42.19 -47.84
C LYS A 2 66.88 41.46 -46.60
N GLU A 3 67.46 41.64 -45.41
CA GLU A 3 66.93 41.00 -44.18
C GLU A 3 65.55 41.51 -43.77
N LYS A 4 65.31 42.83 -43.88
CA LYS A 4 63.98 43.42 -43.61
C LYS A 4 62.90 42.88 -44.55
N ALA A 5 63.25 42.57 -45.79
CA ALA A 5 62.32 41.97 -46.74
C ALA A 5 62.03 40.50 -46.40
N LYS A 6 63.03 39.77 -45.90
CA LYS A 6 62.89 38.36 -45.49
C LYS A 6 62.00 38.22 -44.24
N LEU A 7 62.24 39.03 -43.21
CA LEU A 7 61.41 39.08 -42.00
C LEU A 7 59.94 39.42 -42.30
N LYS A 8 59.68 40.40 -43.18
CA LYS A 8 58.31 40.72 -43.63
C LYS A 8 57.65 39.59 -44.41
N ALA A 9 58.42 38.81 -45.18
CA ALA A 9 57.89 37.68 -45.93
C ALA A 9 57.55 36.50 -45.01
N ASP A 10 58.38 36.24 -44.01
CA ASP A 10 58.15 35.20 -43.00
C ASP A 10 56.93 35.54 -42.12
N GLU A 11 56.79 36.80 -41.70
CA GLU A 11 55.63 37.31 -40.95
C GLU A 11 54.32 37.25 -41.76
N LEU A 12 54.39 37.50 -43.08
CA LEU A 12 53.26 37.33 -44.00
C LEU A 12 52.88 35.85 -44.18
N LEU A 13 53.85 34.95 -44.25
CA LEU A 13 53.64 33.51 -44.35
C LEU A 13 53.03 32.95 -43.05
N GLU A 14 53.51 33.36 -41.88
CA GLU A 14 52.94 32.99 -40.59
C GLU A 14 51.49 33.47 -40.45
N ASN A 15 51.20 34.72 -40.81
CA ASN A 15 49.82 35.24 -40.80
C ASN A 15 48.89 34.48 -41.76
N LYS A 16 49.38 34.08 -42.94
CA LYS A 16 48.60 33.29 -43.90
C LYS A 16 48.31 31.88 -43.38
N THR A 17 49.28 31.29 -42.70
CA THR A 17 49.17 29.93 -42.15
C THR A 17 48.26 29.91 -40.92
N ASN A 18 48.39 30.92 -40.04
CA ASN A 18 47.53 31.13 -38.89
C ASN A 18 46.09 31.45 -39.30
N GLY A 19 45.87 32.26 -40.34
CA GLY A 19 44.54 32.55 -40.86
C GLY A 19 43.79 31.31 -41.38
N LYS A 20 44.49 30.40 -42.06
CA LYS A 20 43.93 29.10 -42.49
C LYS A 20 43.59 28.20 -41.30
N ARG A 21 44.39 28.25 -40.25
CA ARG A 21 44.20 27.45 -39.04
C ARG A 21 43.02 27.96 -38.21
N ILE A 22 42.85 29.27 -38.09
CA ILE A 22 41.71 29.91 -37.42
C ILE A 22 40.40 29.58 -38.15
N THR A 23 40.38 29.70 -39.47
CA THR A 23 39.18 29.38 -40.28
C THR A 23 38.78 27.90 -40.19
N GLU A 24 39.73 26.98 -40.11
CA GLU A 24 39.42 25.56 -39.87
C GLU A 24 38.89 25.31 -38.45
N ILE A 25 39.43 25.98 -37.43
CA ILE A 25 38.92 25.92 -36.07
C ILE A 25 37.48 26.43 -36.00
N ASP A 26 37.17 27.57 -36.64
CA ASP A 26 35.81 28.12 -36.68
C ASP A 26 34.83 27.20 -37.41
N ARG A 27 35.27 26.55 -38.50
CA ARG A 27 34.48 25.54 -39.21
C ARG A 27 34.17 24.32 -38.33
N GLN A 28 35.16 23.84 -37.59
CA GLN A 28 34.98 22.73 -36.65
C GLN A 28 34.06 23.13 -35.49
N ARG A 29 34.21 24.35 -34.97
CA ARG A 29 33.34 24.90 -33.92
C ARG A 29 31.90 25.00 -34.39
N GLY A 30 31.67 25.48 -35.61
CA GLY A 30 30.33 25.55 -36.21
C GLY A 30 29.66 24.19 -36.33
N LYS A 31 30.40 23.18 -36.82
CA LYS A 31 29.91 21.79 -36.87
C LYS A 31 29.57 21.23 -35.50
N LEU A 32 30.47 21.40 -34.54
CA LEU A 32 30.25 20.94 -33.17
C LEU A 32 29.03 21.64 -32.55
N HIS A 33 28.85 22.93 -32.83
CA HIS A 33 27.74 23.69 -32.30
C HIS A 33 26.40 23.18 -32.84
N SER A 34 26.32 22.90 -34.15
CA SER A 34 25.13 22.32 -34.77
C SER A 34 24.83 20.89 -34.30
N GLU A 35 25.85 20.10 -34.00
CA GLU A 35 25.65 18.75 -33.42
C GLU A 35 25.16 18.85 -31.97
N ILE A 36 25.66 19.82 -31.21
CA ILE A 36 25.29 20.01 -29.80
C ILE A 36 23.87 20.55 -29.63
N GLU A 37 23.41 21.37 -30.58
CA GLU A 37 22.13 22.08 -30.53
C GLU A 37 20.92 21.13 -30.46
N ILE A 38 21.07 19.89 -30.95
CA ILE A 38 19.99 18.90 -31.02
C ILE A 38 19.84 18.10 -29.70
N TYR A 39 20.92 17.96 -28.91
CA TYR A 39 20.89 17.13 -27.70
C TYR A 39 19.92 17.61 -26.61
N PRO A 40 19.75 18.92 -26.33
CA PRO A 40 18.80 19.37 -25.32
C PRO A 40 17.36 18.90 -25.57
N ASP A 41 16.91 18.93 -26.82
CA ASP A 41 15.56 18.49 -27.16
C ASP A 41 15.44 16.97 -27.11
N LEU A 42 16.49 16.24 -27.51
CA LEU A 42 16.56 14.78 -27.38
C LEU A 42 16.52 14.35 -25.90
N ILE A 43 17.25 15.05 -25.02
CA ILE A 43 17.25 14.80 -23.57
C ILE A 43 15.85 15.02 -23.00
N ARG A 44 15.19 16.14 -23.34
CA ARG A 44 13.81 16.42 -22.90
C ARG A 44 12.80 15.38 -23.40
N GLU A 45 12.99 14.83 -24.58
CA GLU A 45 12.14 13.76 -25.12
C GLU A 45 12.35 12.45 -24.34
N VAL A 46 13.61 12.09 -24.06
CA VAL A 46 13.96 10.90 -23.28
C VAL A 46 13.43 11.02 -21.84
N GLU A 47 13.58 12.17 -21.19
CA GLU A 47 13.03 12.44 -19.86
C GLU A 47 11.50 12.25 -19.83
N ARG A 48 10.78 12.78 -20.83
CA ARG A 48 9.32 12.59 -20.97
C ARG A 48 8.93 11.13 -21.14
N LYS A 49 9.69 10.35 -21.94
CA LYS A 49 9.45 8.91 -22.11
C LYS A 49 9.68 8.14 -20.81
N ILE A 50 10.74 8.46 -20.06
CA ILE A 50 11.03 7.85 -18.75
C ILE A 50 9.88 8.12 -17.77
N GLU A 51 9.40 9.36 -17.68
CA GLU A 51 8.32 9.74 -16.77
C GLU A 51 7.01 9.02 -17.10
N THR A 52 6.71 8.87 -18.39
CA THR A 52 5.53 8.14 -18.86
C THR A 52 5.61 6.65 -18.49
N LEU A 53 6.76 6.02 -18.70
CA LEU A 53 6.98 4.61 -18.36
C LEU A 53 6.88 4.36 -16.84
N LYS A 54 7.39 5.28 -16.01
CA LYS A 54 7.23 5.21 -14.55
C LYS A 54 5.76 5.19 -14.14
N LYS A 55 4.96 6.14 -14.65
CA LYS A 55 3.52 6.22 -14.35
C LYS A 55 2.76 4.98 -14.81
N GLN A 56 3.10 4.43 -15.97
CA GLN A 56 2.48 3.19 -16.46
C GLN A 56 2.79 2.00 -15.54
N LYS A 57 4.07 1.82 -15.18
CA LYS A 57 4.51 0.74 -14.28
C LYS A 57 3.88 0.87 -12.89
N GLU A 58 3.82 2.08 -12.33
CA GLU A 58 3.13 2.34 -11.07
C GLU A 58 1.63 2.03 -11.17
N GLY A 59 0.98 2.42 -12.26
CA GLY A 59 -0.42 2.11 -12.52
C GLY A 59 -0.70 0.60 -12.60
N GLU A 60 0.19 -0.17 -13.22
CA GLU A 60 0.09 -1.64 -13.28
C GLU A 60 0.24 -2.28 -11.90
N ILE A 61 1.23 -1.85 -11.11
CA ILE A 61 1.43 -2.31 -9.74
C ILE A 61 0.19 -2.02 -8.88
N LEU A 62 -0.34 -0.79 -8.95
CA LEU A 62 -1.53 -0.39 -8.22
C LEU A 62 -2.75 -1.22 -8.61
N ARG A 63 -2.96 -1.51 -9.90
CA ARG A 63 -4.05 -2.37 -10.37
C ARG A 63 -3.92 -3.80 -9.84
N LYS A 64 -2.71 -4.36 -9.84
CA LYS A 64 -2.46 -5.70 -9.29
C LYS A 64 -2.74 -5.74 -7.79
N ASN A 65 -2.22 -4.78 -7.04
CA ASN A 65 -2.45 -4.66 -5.60
C ASN A 65 -3.94 -4.51 -5.27
N LEU A 66 -4.67 -3.69 -6.05
CA LEU A 66 -6.12 -3.54 -5.88
C LEU A 66 -6.88 -4.85 -6.13
N ALA A 67 -6.48 -5.63 -7.15
CA ALA A 67 -7.10 -6.92 -7.42
C ALA A 67 -6.84 -7.93 -6.29
N GLU A 68 -5.63 -7.95 -5.73
CA GLU A 68 -5.27 -8.79 -4.58
C GLU A 68 -6.03 -8.37 -3.32
N GLN A 69 -6.14 -7.07 -3.05
CA GLN A 69 -6.94 -6.55 -1.93
C GLN A 69 -8.42 -6.91 -2.07
N LYS A 70 -8.99 -6.83 -3.28
CA LYS A 70 -10.38 -7.27 -3.53
C LYS A 70 -10.59 -8.75 -3.26
N LYS A 71 -9.62 -9.61 -3.63
CA LYS A 71 -9.67 -11.05 -3.31
C LYS A 71 -9.59 -11.29 -1.81
N ALA A 72 -8.69 -10.60 -1.11
CA ALA A 72 -8.56 -10.70 0.33
C ALA A 72 -9.84 -10.23 1.05
N ALA A 73 -10.44 -9.12 0.63
CA ALA A 73 -11.68 -8.60 1.18
C ALA A 73 -12.84 -9.60 1.08
N ARG A 74 -13.01 -10.24 -0.09
CA ARG A 74 -14.02 -11.30 -0.27
C ARG A 74 -13.79 -12.48 0.66
N LYS A 75 -12.54 -12.93 0.79
CA LYS A 75 -12.20 -14.04 1.70
C LYS A 75 -12.50 -13.69 3.16
N VAL A 76 -12.28 -12.44 3.57
CA VAL A 76 -12.65 -11.97 4.91
C VAL A 76 -14.16 -11.97 5.08
N GLU A 77 -14.92 -11.48 4.10
CA GLU A 77 -16.38 -11.49 4.12
C GLU A 77 -16.95 -12.91 4.24
N ASP A 78 -16.44 -13.86 3.44
CA ASP A 78 -16.83 -15.27 3.48
C ASP A 78 -16.57 -15.87 4.88
N LEU A 79 -15.38 -15.63 5.45
CA LEU A 79 -15.03 -16.10 6.80
C LEU A 79 -15.91 -15.46 7.89
N SER A 80 -16.25 -14.18 7.75
CA SER A 80 -17.16 -13.50 8.69
C SER A 80 -18.56 -14.10 8.66
N GLN A 81 -19.08 -14.45 7.48
CA GLN A 81 -20.37 -15.14 7.35
C GLN A 81 -20.34 -16.55 7.95
N GLU A 82 -19.26 -17.30 7.73
CA GLU A 82 -19.06 -18.62 8.33
C GLU A 82 -19.01 -18.53 9.86
N LEU A 83 -18.27 -17.55 10.40
CA LEU A 83 -18.18 -17.29 11.83
C LEU A 83 -19.55 -16.94 12.42
N GLY A 84 -20.33 -16.09 11.75
CA GLY A 84 -21.69 -15.76 12.15
C GLY A 84 -22.60 -16.99 12.24
N THR A 85 -22.48 -17.90 11.27
CA THR A 85 -23.23 -19.17 11.24
C THR A 85 -22.83 -20.08 12.40
N LEU A 86 -21.52 -20.25 12.63
CA LEU A 86 -21.00 -21.07 13.74
C LEU A 86 -21.44 -20.52 15.10
N LEU A 87 -21.43 -19.19 15.25
CA LEU A 87 -21.82 -18.54 16.49
C LEU A 87 -23.33 -18.65 16.74
N GLY A 88 -24.15 -18.61 15.68
CA GLY A 88 -25.58 -18.95 15.75
C GLY A 88 -25.82 -20.39 16.25
N LYS A 89 -25.09 -21.37 15.70
CA LYS A 89 -25.15 -22.77 16.16
C LYS A 89 -24.73 -22.92 17.63
N ALA A 90 -23.62 -22.27 18.02
CA ALA A 90 -23.15 -22.29 19.40
C ALA A 90 -24.17 -21.70 20.38
N ASN A 91 -24.84 -20.61 20.01
CA ASN A 91 -25.92 -20.01 20.79
C ASN A 91 -27.10 -20.97 20.95
N GLN A 92 -27.49 -21.68 19.89
CA GLN A 92 -28.55 -22.68 19.95
C GLN A 92 -28.19 -23.82 20.91
N THR A 93 -27.00 -24.43 20.78
CA THR A 93 -26.53 -25.47 21.69
C THR A 93 -26.51 -24.99 23.14
N ASN A 94 -26.13 -23.73 23.38
CA ASN A 94 -26.09 -23.17 24.72
C ASN A 94 -27.50 -22.99 25.33
N MET A 95 -28.50 -22.59 24.53
CA MET A 95 -29.90 -22.53 24.97
C MET A 95 -30.44 -23.93 25.32
N GLU A 96 -30.13 -24.94 24.49
CA GLU A 96 -30.53 -26.33 24.76
C GLU A 96 -29.89 -26.86 26.04
N LEU A 97 -28.59 -26.59 26.27
CA LEU A 97 -27.90 -26.93 27.51
C LEU A 97 -28.52 -26.27 28.75
N GLN A 98 -28.94 -25.01 28.64
CA GLN A 98 -29.64 -24.35 29.74
C GLN A 98 -31.00 -24.99 30.02
N LYS A 99 -31.77 -25.30 28.97
CA LYS A 99 -33.05 -26.00 29.11
C LYS A 99 -32.87 -27.33 29.85
N HIS A 100 -31.93 -28.16 29.42
CA HIS A 100 -31.62 -29.41 30.10
C HIS A 100 -31.14 -29.20 31.53
N ARG A 101 -30.32 -28.18 31.80
CA ARG A 101 -29.89 -27.84 33.17
C ARG A 101 -31.09 -27.51 34.07
N SER A 102 -32.06 -26.75 33.57
CA SER A 102 -33.29 -26.43 34.30
C SER A 102 -34.14 -27.68 34.54
N GLU A 103 -34.28 -28.55 33.54
CA GLU A 103 -34.98 -29.85 33.68
C GLU A 103 -34.31 -30.74 34.73
N TYR A 104 -32.98 -30.87 34.70
CA TYR A 104 -32.22 -31.62 35.69
C TYR A 104 -32.37 -31.06 37.10
N PHE A 105 -32.41 -29.73 37.24
CA PHE A 105 -32.62 -29.10 38.53
C PHE A 105 -34.02 -29.41 39.09
N GLN A 106 -35.07 -29.30 38.27
CA GLN A 106 -36.44 -29.64 38.65
C GLN A 106 -36.58 -31.12 39.04
N LEU A 107 -35.94 -32.03 38.30
CA LEU A 107 -35.92 -33.46 38.64
C LEU A 107 -35.21 -33.73 39.97
N GLY A 108 -34.12 -33.02 40.25
CA GLY A 108 -33.42 -33.08 41.54
C GLY A 108 -34.30 -32.64 42.71
N GLU A 109 -35.08 -31.56 42.55
CA GLU A 109 -36.06 -31.11 43.53
C GLU A 109 -37.15 -32.16 43.78
N LEU A 110 -37.67 -32.79 42.71
CA LEU A 110 -38.70 -33.83 42.80
C LEU A 110 -38.19 -35.14 43.42
N THR A 111 -36.91 -35.47 43.26
CA THR A 111 -36.31 -36.73 43.74
C THR A 111 -35.61 -36.59 45.10
N GLY A 112 -35.53 -35.38 45.66
CA GLY A 112 -34.83 -35.12 46.93
C GLY A 112 -33.31 -35.27 46.85
N GLN A 113 -32.73 -35.37 45.65
CA GLN A 113 -31.29 -35.46 45.45
C GLN A 113 -30.67 -34.07 45.27
N LYS A 114 -29.62 -33.74 46.05
CA LYS A 114 -28.86 -32.50 45.90
C LYS A 114 -28.14 -32.46 44.55
N VAL A 115 -28.59 -31.59 43.65
CA VAL A 115 -27.90 -31.34 42.37
C VAL A 115 -26.68 -30.46 42.60
N ILE A 116 -25.51 -30.88 42.10
CA ILE A 116 -24.25 -30.12 42.20
C ILE A 116 -24.32 -28.90 41.28
N THR A 117 -24.40 -27.70 41.86
CA THR A 117 -24.50 -26.42 41.14
C THR A 117 -23.12 -25.78 40.90
N LYS A 118 -22.17 -26.51 40.30
CA LYS A 118 -20.92 -25.85 39.91
C LYS A 118 -21.19 -24.81 38.82
N PRO A 119 -20.64 -23.60 38.92
CA PRO A 119 -20.76 -22.61 37.86
C PRO A 119 -20.01 -23.16 36.64
N THR A 120 -20.74 -23.53 35.60
CA THR A 120 -20.13 -23.83 34.30
C THR A 120 -19.48 -22.55 33.79
N THR A 121 -18.24 -22.66 33.34
CA THR A 121 -17.53 -21.69 32.51
C THR A 121 -18.20 -21.56 31.13
N SER A 122 -19.51 -21.36 31.09
CA SER A 122 -20.15 -20.79 29.91
C SER A 122 -19.61 -19.38 29.82
N GLY A 123 -18.77 -19.08 28.82
CA GLY A 123 -18.64 -17.71 28.34
C GLY A 123 -20.07 -17.18 28.25
N SER A 124 -20.39 -16.17 29.07
CA SER A 124 -21.78 -15.86 29.41
C SER A 124 -22.61 -15.72 28.12
N ILE A 125 -23.85 -16.19 28.11
CA ILE A 125 -24.74 -16.01 26.96
C ILE A 125 -24.73 -14.56 26.46
N GLY A 126 -24.63 -13.60 27.40
CA GLY A 126 -24.43 -12.19 27.09
C GLY A 126 -23.18 -11.93 26.25
N SER A 127 -22.04 -12.55 26.55
CA SER A 127 -20.80 -12.45 25.75
C SER A 127 -20.97 -13.00 24.34
N LEU A 128 -21.64 -14.15 24.16
CA LEU A 128 -21.88 -14.72 22.83
C LEU A 128 -22.93 -13.92 22.04
N MET A 129 -24.00 -13.46 22.68
CA MET A 129 -25.00 -12.59 22.05
C MET A 129 -24.40 -11.23 21.66
N MET A 130 -23.55 -10.63 22.50
CA MET A 130 -22.82 -9.40 22.18
C MET A 130 -21.88 -9.61 20.99
N LEU A 131 -21.12 -10.70 20.96
CA LEU A 131 -20.26 -11.04 19.81
C LEU A 131 -21.07 -11.26 18.54
N SER A 132 -22.24 -11.91 18.62
CA SER A 132 -23.17 -12.07 17.49
C SER A 132 -23.64 -10.73 16.94
N GLY A 133 -24.01 -9.80 17.83
CA GLY A 133 -24.43 -8.45 17.45
C GLY A 133 -23.31 -7.65 16.77
N ILE A 134 -22.09 -7.74 17.29
CA ILE A 134 -20.92 -7.05 16.73
C ILE A 134 -20.60 -7.59 15.32
N ILE A 135 -20.58 -8.91 15.14
CA ILE A 135 -20.28 -9.54 13.84
C ILE A 135 -21.38 -9.20 12.82
N ASN A 136 -22.65 -9.23 13.20
CA ASN A 136 -23.75 -8.85 12.31
C ASN A 136 -23.71 -7.38 11.91
N ALA A 137 -23.35 -6.48 12.83
CA ALA A 137 -23.17 -5.07 12.54
C ALA A 137 -22.00 -4.83 11.56
N GLU A 138 -20.90 -5.55 11.71
CA GLU A 138 -19.76 -5.51 10.79
C GLU A 138 -20.14 -6.00 9.38
N ILE A 139 -20.89 -7.10 9.25
CA ILE A 139 -21.36 -7.64 7.96
C ILE A 139 -22.31 -6.64 7.26
N GLN A 140 -23.13 -5.91 8.01
CA GLN A 140 -24.07 -4.91 7.47
C GLN A 140 -23.40 -3.56 7.14
N GLY A 141 -22.08 -3.44 7.32
CA GLY A 141 -21.33 -2.22 7.00
C GLY A 141 -21.48 -1.10 8.05
N HIS A 142 -21.93 -1.41 9.27
CA HIS A 142 -21.94 -0.44 10.36
C HIS A 142 -20.52 -0.30 10.96
N PRO A 143 -20.00 0.93 11.11
CA PRO A 143 -18.67 1.14 11.66
C PRO A 143 -18.59 0.64 13.10
N ARG A 144 -17.46 0.02 13.47
CA ARG A 144 -17.16 -0.36 14.86
C ARG A 144 -17.38 0.86 15.76
N LEU A 145 -18.22 0.72 16.79
CA LEU A 145 -18.06 1.54 17.98
C LEU A 145 -16.76 1.09 18.62
N SER A 146 -15.68 1.84 18.36
CA SER A 146 -14.40 1.63 19.03
C SER A 146 -14.63 1.55 20.54
N PRO A 147 -14.01 0.59 21.25
CA PRO A 147 -13.98 0.66 22.70
C PRO A 147 -13.33 2.00 23.05
N ARG A 148 -14.09 2.92 23.66
CA ARG A 148 -13.51 4.08 24.32
C ARG A 148 -12.64 3.53 25.45
N PHE A 149 -11.36 3.35 25.19
CA PHE A 149 -10.39 3.26 26.27
C PHE A 149 -10.53 4.57 27.06
N PRO A 150 -10.81 4.53 28.38
CA PRO A 150 -10.70 5.74 29.18
C PRO A 150 -9.26 6.26 29.03
N PRO A 151 -9.06 7.58 28.91
CA PRO A 151 -7.73 8.14 28.79
C PRO A 151 -6.88 7.70 29.99
N PRO A 152 -5.58 7.42 29.78
CA PRO A 152 -4.70 7.04 30.89
C PRO A 152 -4.74 8.14 31.95
N GLY A 153 -4.99 7.73 33.20
CA GLY A 153 -4.98 8.63 34.34
C GLY A 153 -3.60 9.29 34.52
N PRO A 154 -3.54 10.45 35.19
CA PRO A 154 -2.28 11.16 35.38
C PRO A 154 -1.28 10.30 36.17
N PRO A 155 0.02 10.37 35.82
CA PRO A 155 1.06 9.63 36.52
C PRO A 155 1.16 10.08 37.98
N ILE A 156 1.37 9.10 38.87
CA ILE A 156 1.63 9.27 40.31
C ILE A 156 3.05 9.81 40.51
#